data_AF-A0A060UV62-F1
#
_entry.id   AF-A0A060UV62-F1
#
_cell.length_a   1.000
_cell.length_b   1.000
_cell.length_c   1.000
_cell.angle_alpha   90.00
_cell.angle_beta   90.00
_cell.angle_gamma   90.00
#
_symmetry.space_group_name_H-M   'P 1'
#
loop_
_entity.id
_entity.type
_entity.pdbx_description
1 polymer ?
#
loop_
_entity_poly.entity_id
_entity_poly.type
_entity_poly.pdbx_seq_one_letter_code
_entity_poly.pdbx_strand_id
1 'polypeptide(L)'
;MLSEAEIHEKCENIATEAYRGCGQSDILWANNVRTMIDGWLHSITDENERQLIITIAEQHGYSTDEYSDPDMCRHGLDYDCCPCGCGEL
;
A
#
# COMPACT_ATOMS: atom_id res chain seq x y z
N MET A 1 14.92 -1.70 -16.93
CA MET A 1 14.87 -3.12 -16.63
C MET A 1 15.71 -3.42 -15.41
N LEU A 2 15.05 -3.26 -14.27
CA LEU A 2 15.45 -3.79 -12.97
C LEU A 2 15.48 -5.33 -13.04
N SER A 3 16.40 -5.93 -12.29
CA SER A 3 16.39 -7.36 -12.01
C SER A 3 15.26 -7.72 -11.03
N GLU A 4 14.83 -8.98 -11.03
CA GLU A 4 13.84 -9.45 -10.04
C GLU A 4 14.27 -9.18 -8.60
N ALA A 5 15.56 -9.37 -8.28
CA ALA A 5 16.09 -9.12 -6.94
C ALA A 5 15.92 -7.64 -6.51
N GLU A 6 16.18 -6.69 -7.42
CA GLU A 6 15.97 -5.26 -7.16
C GLU A 6 14.47 -4.92 -6.99
N ILE A 7 13.59 -5.62 -7.71
CA ILE A 7 12.14 -5.44 -7.57
C ILE A 7 11.69 -5.95 -6.19
N HIS A 8 12.15 -7.14 -5.79
CA HIS A 8 11.87 -7.70 -4.45
C HIS A 8 12.35 -6.77 -3.33
N GLU A 9 13.61 -6.34 -3.39
CA GLU A 9 14.18 -5.42 -2.39
C GLU A 9 13.39 -4.11 -2.30
N LYS A 10 12.96 -3.57 -3.45
CA LYS A 10 12.17 -2.33 -3.47
C LYS A 10 10.77 -2.54 -2.89
N CYS A 11 10.10 -3.65 -3.19
CA CYS A 11 8.81 -4.00 -2.58
C CYS A 11 8.93 -4.16 -1.06
N GLU A 12 9.97 -4.82 -0.56
CA GLU A 12 10.22 -4.97 0.88
C GLU A 12 10.43 -3.61 1.58
N ASN A 13 11.19 -2.72 0.94
CA ASN A 13 11.40 -1.36 1.44
C ASN A 13 10.08 -0.55 1.47
N ILE A 14 9.24 -0.67 0.44
CA ILE A 14 7.93 -0.03 0.40
C ILE A 14 7.02 -0.58 1.50
N ALA A 15 6.94 -1.89 1.67
CA ALA A 15 6.15 -2.53 2.73
C ALA A 15 6.59 -2.09 4.13
N THR A 16 7.90 -1.96 4.33
CA THR A 16 8.51 -1.48 5.59
C THR A 16 8.20 -0.01 5.83
N GLU A 17 8.28 0.83 4.80
CA GLU A 17 7.96 2.26 4.91
C GLU A 17 6.46 2.48 5.16
N ALA A 18 5.59 1.71 4.48
CA ALA A 18 4.14 1.76 4.66
C ALA A 18 3.69 1.40 6.09
N TYR A 19 4.51 0.66 6.84
CA TYR A 19 4.30 0.37 8.26
C TYR A 19 4.46 1.59 9.16
N ARG A 20 5.22 2.61 8.71
CA ARG A 20 5.41 3.83 9.49
C ARG A 20 4.16 4.70 9.39
N GLY A 21 3.61 5.06 10.55
CA GLY A 21 2.44 5.94 10.62
C GLY A 21 1.11 5.28 10.27
N CYS A 22 1.07 3.95 10.02
CA CYS A 22 -0.19 3.24 9.79
C CYS A 22 -0.97 2.90 11.07
N GLY A 23 -0.42 3.19 12.25
CA GLY A 23 -1.11 2.95 13.53
C GLY A 23 -1.47 1.48 13.78
N GLN A 24 -0.76 0.54 13.16
CA GLN A 24 -1.09 -0.90 13.15
C GLN A 24 -2.43 -1.25 12.46
N SER A 25 -3.02 -0.33 11.70
CA SER A 25 -4.13 -0.61 10.81
C SER A 25 -3.63 -1.30 9.54
N ASP A 26 -4.15 -2.49 9.27
CA ASP A 26 -3.91 -3.28 8.07
C ASP A 26 -4.47 -2.59 6.81
N ILE A 27 -5.64 -1.97 6.91
CA ILE A 27 -6.26 -1.17 5.85
C ILE A 27 -5.36 0.01 5.47
N LEU A 28 -4.90 0.79 6.47
CA LEU A 28 -4.05 1.95 6.21
C LEU A 28 -2.69 1.53 5.65
N TRP A 29 -2.13 0.42 6.15
CA TRP A 29 -0.91 -0.16 5.59
C TRP A 29 -1.09 -0.56 4.12
N ALA A 30 -2.16 -1.28 3.78
CA ALA A 30 -2.42 -1.73 2.41
C ALA A 30 -2.61 -0.55 1.45
N ASN A 31 -3.34 0.49 1.87
CA ASN A 31 -3.53 1.70 1.08
C ASN A 31 -2.21 2.49 0.88
N ASN A 32 -1.34 2.51 1.89
CA ASN A 32 0.00 3.09 1.78
C ASN A 32 0.88 2.32 0.78
N VAL A 33 0.92 0.97 0.87
CA VAL A 33 1.64 0.12 -0.08
C VAL A 33 1.15 0.36 -1.50
N ARG A 34 -0.16 0.32 -1.72
CA ARG A 34 -0.78 0.62 -3.02
C ARG A 34 -0.32 1.97 -3.57
N THR A 35 -0.47 3.03 -2.77
CA THR A 35 -0.10 4.40 -3.19
C THR A 35 1.38 4.49 -3.61
N MET A 36 2.28 3.86 -2.87
CA MET A 36 3.71 3.88 -3.16
C MET A 36 4.07 3.05 -4.41
N ILE A 37 3.47 1.88 -4.58
CA ILE A 37 3.66 1.04 -5.77
C ILE A 37 3.07 1.72 -7.02
N ASP A 38 1.86 2.28 -6.95
CA ASP A 38 1.25 3.06 -8.04
C ASP A 38 2.16 4.21 -8.46
N GLY A 39 2.70 4.96 -7.49
CA GLY A 39 3.69 6.01 -7.74
C GLY A 39 4.95 5.50 -8.44
N TRP A 40 5.44 4.32 -8.07
CA TRP A 40 6.57 3.70 -8.75
C TRP A 40 6.20 3.25 -10.17
N LEU A 41 5.06 2.60 -10.38
CA LEU A 41 4.60 2.13 -11.69
C LEU A 41 4.41 3.28 -12.68
N HIS A 42 4.01 4.47 -12.22
CA HIS A 42 3.95 5.67 -13.07
C HIS A 42 5.31 6.11 -13.64
N SER A 43 6.42 5.71 -13.02
CA SER A 43 7.77 6.01 -13.50
C SER A 43 8.32 4.97 -14.49
N ILE A 44 7.62 3.85 -14.69
CA ILE A 44 8.05 2.75 -15.55
C ILE A 44 7.31 2.80 -16.89
N THR A 45 8.07 2.95 -17.97
CA THR A 45 7.51 3.08 -19.34
C THR A 45 7.46 1.76 -20.10
N ASP A 46 8.24 0.76 -19.69
CA ASP A 46 8.25 -0.56 -20.32
C ASP A 46 7.15 -1.43 -19.71
N GLU A 47 6.20 -1.88 -20.54
CA GLU A 47 5.02 -2.61 -20.04
C GLU A 47 5.38 -4.01 -19.50
N ASN A 48 6.43 -4.65 -20.04
CA ASN A 48 6.85 -5.97 -19.55
C ASN A 48 7.49 -5.86 -18.15
N GLU A 49 8.35 -4.85 -17.95
CA GLU A 49 8.91 -4.49 -16.66
C GLU A 49 7.80 -4.10 -15.68
N ARG A 50 6.81 -3.33 -16.13
CA ARG A 50 5.67 -2.91 -15.32
C ARG A 50 4.83 -4.10 -14.86
N GLN A 51 4.55 -5.06 -15.75
CA GLN A 51 3.81 -6.28 -15.42
C GLN A 51 4.59 -7.19 -14.47
N LEU A 52 5.91 -7.31 -14.65
CA LEU A 52 6.77 -8.05 -13.73
C LEU A 52 6.77 -7.45 -12.32
N ILE A 53 6.85 -6.12 -12.23
CA ILE A 53 6.77 -5.40 -10.95
C ILE A 53 5.43 -5.67 -10.27
N ILE A 54 4.31 -5.62 -10.99
CA ILE A 54 2.98 -5.91 -10.44
C ILE A 54 2.94 -7.33 -9.85
N THR A 55 3.36 -8.34 -10.62
CA THR A 55 3.35 -9.74 -10.17
C THR A 55 4.20 -9.97 -8.92
N ILE A 56 5.36 -9.31 -8.80
CA ILE A 56 6.18 -9.40 -7.60
C ILE A 56 5.54 -8.61 -6.45
N ALA A 57 5.04 -7.40 -6.70
CA ALA A 57 4.44 -6.54 -5.68
C ALA A 57 3.21 -7.19 -5.01
N GLU A 58 2.40 -7.96 -5.75
CA GLU A 58 1.27 -8.73 -5.20
C GLU A 58 1.71 -9.68 -4.07
N GLN A 59 2.93 -10.24 -4.15
CA GLN A 59 3.49 -11.10 -3.09
C GLN A 59 3.85 -10.33 -1.82
N HIS A 60 3.98 -9.00 -1.91
CA HIS A 60 4.31 -8.09 -0.82
C HIS A 60 3.10 -7.27 -0.35
N GLY A 61 1.88 -7.65 -0.76
CA GLY A 61 0.63 -7.03 -0.29
C GLY A 61 0.14 -5.85 -1.13
N TYR A 62 0.70 -5.64 -2.32
CA TYR A 62 0.08 -4.74 -3.30
C TYR A 62 -1.23 -5.33 -3.82
N SER A 63 -2.23 -4.46 -3.97
CA SER A 63 -3.50 -4.75 -4.63
C SER A 63 -3.92 -3.52 -5.43
N THR A 64 -4.57 -3.75 -6.58
CA THR A 64 -5.18 -2.68 -7.37
C THR A 64 -6.47 -2.16 -6.75
N ASP A 65 -7.11 -2.98 -5.91
CA ASP A 65 -8.33 -2.60 -5.23
C ASP A 65 -8.02 -1.69 -4.04
N GLU A 66 -8.83 -0.64 -3.87
CA GLU A 66 -8.77 0.16 -2.65
C GLU A 66 -9.34 -0.67 -1.51
N TYR A 67 -8.54 -0.89 -0.47
CA TYR A 67 -9.06 -1.48 0.75
C TYR A 67 -9.88 -0.41 1.47
N SER A 68 -11.19 -0.60 1.45
CA SER A 68 -12.14 0.18 2.25
C SER A 68 -12.98 -0.78 3.06
N ASP A 69 -12.96 -0.60 4.38
CA ASP A 69 -13.97 -1.17 5.27
C ASP A 69 -14.98 -0.06 5.55
N PRO A 70 -16.25 -0.22 5.14
CA PRO A 70 -17.28 0.81 5.31
C PRO A 70 -17.55 1.14 6.79
N ASP A 71 -17.23 0.22 7.71
CA ASP A 71 -17.42 0.41 9.15
C ASP A 71 -16.20 1.08 9.82
N MET A 72 -15.15 1.39 9.07
CA MET A 72 -13.93 2.05 9.55
C MET A 72 -13.82 3.49 9.03
N CYS A 73 -13.21 4.36 9.83
CA CYS A 73 -12.88 5.71 9.39
C CYS A 73 -11.75 5.69 8.35
N ARG A 74 -11.52 6.82 7.67
CA ARG A 74 -10.45 7.00 6.67
C ARG A 74 -9.01 6.76 7.18
N HIS A 75 -8.82 6.63 8.49
CA HIS A 75 -7.54 6.29 9.11
C HIS A 75 -7.42 4.78 9.40
N GLY A 76 -8.42 3.97 8.99
CA GLY A 76 -8.44 2.52 9.16
C GLY A 76 -8.66 2.07 10.60
N LEU A 77 -9.34 2.88 11.40
CA LEU A 77 -9.76 2.58 12.77
C LEU A 77 -11.28 2.66 12.86
N ASP A 78 -11.85 1.94 13.83
CA ASP A 78 -13.27 2.08 14.18
C ASP A 78 -13.57 3.57 14.48
N TYR A 79 -14.72 4.05 14.00
CA TYR A 79 -15.09 5.46 14.09
C TYR A 79 -15.03 5.99 15.53
N ASP A 80 -15.50 5.20 16.50
CA ASP A 80 -15.55 5.57 17.93
C ASP A 80 -14.20 5.40 18.62
N CYS A 81 -13.25 4.69 18.01
CA CYS A 81 -11.91 4.46 18.54
C CYS A 81 -10.84 5.40 17.94
N CYS A 82 -11.18 6.18 16.91
CA CYS A 82 -10.20 7.00 16.22
C CYS A 82 -9.76 8.20 17.09
N PRO A 83 -8.45 8.36 17.41
CA PRO A 83 -7.96 9.47 18.23
C PRO A 83 -8.10 10.84 17.55
N CYS A 84 -8.43 10.87 16.25
CA CYS A 84 -8.75 12.08 15.50
C CYS A 84 -10.23 12.50 15.63
N GLY A 85 -11.05 11.78 16.41
CA GLY A 85 -12.45 12.13 16.68
C GLY A 85 -13.41 11.84 15.51
N CYS A 86 -13.15 10.79 14.72
CA CYS A 86 -13.97 10.50 13.54
C CYS A 86 -15.42 10.09 13.84
N GLY A 87 -15.72 9.55 15.02
CA GLY A 87 -17.06 9.15 15.46
C GLY A 87 -17.91 10.25 16.11
N GLU A 88 -17.37 11.47 16.28
CA GLU A 88 -18.08 12.59 16.93
C GLU A 88 -18.92 13.45 15.95
N LEU A 89 -19.26 12.96 14.75
CA LEU A 89 -19.95 13.69 13.69
C LEU A 89 -21.48 13.62 13.75
#